data_AF-A0A0X8X9J3-F1
#
_entry.id   AF-A0A0X8X9J3-F1
#
_cell.length_a   1.000
_cell.length_b   1.000
_cell.length_c   1.000
_cell.angle_alpha   90.00
_cell.angle_beta   90.00
_cell.angle_gamma   90.00
#
_symmetry.space_group_name_H-M   'P 1'
#
loop_
_entity.id
_entity.type
_entity.pdbx_description
1 polymer ?
#
loop_
_entity_poly.entity_id
_entity_poly.type
_entity_poly.pdbx_seq_one_letter_code
_entity_poly.pdbx_strand_id
1 'polypeptide(L)'
;MFLNPPPNMYGFWQPTTAELPIDDWARHEFAHARCGDRRLQERLITVARDFAAHSQADTPEACGTRARTKAAYRFLANPRASMQQLIRSHAQASAGRCRHHDVVLAVQDTTTLNYSAPTITEGLGPIGSRADGAQGLIVHDTMAFSTEGTPLGLIDVYAWARHCEDRGLRRLSGDCYLPYRSNVANQPREERASAEWPC
;
A
#
# COMPACT_ATOMS: atom_id res chain seq x y z
N MET A 1 5.46 -2.33 -51.56
CA MET A 1 4.10 -1.89 -51.15
C MET A 1 3.81 -2.56 -49.81
N PHE A 2 3.80 -1.93 -48.64
CA PHE A 2 4.04 -0.57 -48.19
C PHE A 2 5.10 -0.62 -47.07
N LEU A 3 5.99 0.36 -47.04
CA LEU A 3 7.03 0.50 -46.02
C LEU A 3 6.35 1.00 -44.73
N ASN A 4 6.58 0.34 -43.59
CA ASN A 4 6.29 0.94 -42.30
C ASN A 4 7.21 2.16 -42.11
N PRO A 5 6.68 3.34 -41.74
CA PRO A 5 7.50 4.53 -41.53
C PRO A 5 8.38 4.34 -40.27
N PRO A 6 9.57 4.96 -40.22
CA PRO A 6 10.44 4.85 -39.06
C PRO A 6 9.82 5.55 -37.83
N PRO A 7 10.15 5.10 -36.61
CA PRO A 7 9.66 5.72 -35.39
C PRO A 7 10.13 7.17 -35.29
N ASN A 8 9.19 8.03 -34.91
CA ASN A 8 9.38 9.45 -34.65
C ASN A 8 10.45 9.69 -33.56
N MET A 9 11.40 10.57 -33.87
CA MET A 9 12.57 10.92 -33.06
C MET A 9 12.25 11.85 -31.87
N TYR A 10 11.00 11.89 -31.38
CA TYR A 10 10.58 12.73 -30.26
C TYR A 10 9.81 11.88 -29.25
N GLY A 11 10.50 11.52 -28.16
CA GLY A 11 10.03 10.65 -27.10
C GLY A 11 8.94 11.29 -26.24
N PHE A 12 7.69 11.17 -26.68
CA PHE A 12 6.53 11.26 -25.80
C PHE A 12 6.04 9.83 -25.52
N TRP A 13 6.25 9.37 -24.29
CA TRP A 13 5.59 8.18 -23.77
C TRP A 13 4.09 8.44 -23.83
N GLN A 14 3.39 7.80 -24.77
CA GLN A 14 1.93 7.78 -24.76
C GLN A 14 1.51 6.62 -23.86
N PRO A 15 0.77 6.85 -22.76
CA PRO A 15 0.16 5.75 -22.04
C PRO A 15 -0.75 5.03 -23.01
N THR A 16 -0.45 3.78 -23.29
CA THR A 16 -1.36 2.93 -24.06
C THR A 16 -2.57 2.73 -23.16
N THR A 17 -3.69 3.41 -23.46
CA THR A 17 -5.00 3.10 -22.89
C THR A 17 -5.46 1.76 -23.44
N ALA A 18 -4.72 0.69 -23.13
CA ALA A 18 -5.19 -0.66 -23.34
C ALA A 18 -6.38 -0.83 -22.39
N GLU A 19 -7.57 -1.06 -22.94
CA GLU A 19 -8.72 -1.46 -22.15
C GLU A 19 -8.35 -2.70 -21.35
N LEU A 20 -8.23 -2.55 -20.02
CA LEU A 20 -7.83 -3.62 -19.14
C LEU A 20 -8.94 -4.69 -19.11
N PRO A 21 -8.60 -6.00 -19.22
CA PRO A 21 -9.59 -7.07 -19.20
C PRO A 21 -10.52 -7.00 -17.99
N ILE A 22 -11.73 -7.55 -18.12
CA ILE A 22 -12.71 -7.65 -17.01
C ILE A 22 -12.12 -8.35 -15.77
N ASP A 23 -11.06 -9.15 -15.94
CA ASP A 23 -10.25 -9.78 -14.90
C ASP A 23 -8.78 -9.33 -15.04
N ASP A 24 -8.48 -8.13 -14.53
CA ASP A 24 -7.13 -7.56 -14.57
C ASP A 24 -6.41 -7.69 -13.23
N TRP A 25 -5.13 -7.29 -13.21
CA TRP A 25 -4.27 -7.36 -12.03
C TRP A 25 -4.92 -6.72 -10.80
N ALA A 26 -5.61 -5.59 -10.95
CA ALA A 26 -6.18 -4.85 -9.82
C ALA A 26 -7.33 -5.61 -9.18
N ARG A 27 -8.16 -6.29 -9.98
CA ARG A 27 -9.20 -7.18 -9.44
C ARG A 27 -8.60 -8.38 -8.73
N HIS A 28 -7.51 -8.94 -9.24
CA HIS A 28 -6.82 -10.05 -8.60
C HIS A 28 -6.21 -9.63 -7.24
N GLU A 29 -5.47 -8.52 -7.16
CA GLU A 29 -4.86 -8.07 -5.89
C GLU A 29 -5.91 -7.72 -4.82
N PHE A 30 -7.05 -7.15 -5.24
CA PHE A 30 -8.09 -6.65 -4.33
C PHE A 30 -9.36 -7.51 -4.27
N ALA A 31 -9.31 -8.76 -4.77
CA ALA A 31 -10.45 -9.67 -4.83
C ALA A 31 -11.08 -9.92 -3.44
N HIS A 32 -10.24 -9.92 -2.40
CA HIS A 32 -10.63 -10.25 -1.03
C HIS A 32 -10.72 -9.03 -0.10
N ALA A 33 -10.59 -7.81 -0.64
CA ALA A 33 -10.65 -6.59 0.14
C ALA A 33 -12.04 -6.39 0.76
N ARG A 34 -12.12 -6.43 2.09
CA ARG A 34 -13.39 -6.26 2.84
C ARG A 34 -13.66 -4.79 3.15
N CYS A 35 -14.03 -4.04 2.11
CA CYS A 35 -14.33 -2.60 2.19
C CYS A 35 -15.77 -2.29 2.65
N GLY A 36 -16.52 -3.27 3.16
CA GLY A 36 -17.87 -3.11 3.69
C GLY A 36 -19.00 -3.13 2.65
N ASP A 37 -18.80 -2.58 1.45
CA ASP A 37 -19.76 -2.69 0.35
C ASP A 37 -19.11 -2.79 -1.04
N ARG A 38 -19.88 -3.33 -2.00
CA ARG A 38 -19.42 -3.56 -3.38
C ARG A 38 -19.03 -2.28 -4.11
N ARG A 39 -19.68 -1.15 -3.83
CA ARG A 39 -19.36 0.13 -4.49
C ARG A 39 -18.00 0.63 -4.03
N LEU A 40 -17.65 0.45 -2.76
CA LEU A 40 -16.35 0.82 -2.23
C LEU A 40 -15.23 -0.08 -2.78
N GLN A 41 -15.50 -1.37 -2.99
CA GLN A 41 -14.55 -2.28 -3.64
C GLN A 41 -14.32 -1.93 -5.12
N GLU A 42 -15.38 -1.66 -5.90
CA GLU A 42 -15.21 -1.19 -7.28
C GLU A 42 -14.48 0.16 -7.35
N ARG A 43 -14.68 1.03 -6.35
CA ARG A 43 -13.92 2.28 -6.22
C ARG A 43 -12.44 2.03 -5.96
N LEU A 44 -12.10 1.12 -5.04
CA LEU A 44 -10.71 0.71 -4.77
C LEU A 44 -10.02 0.27 -6.07
N ILE A 45 -10.65 -0.65 -6.80
CA ILE A 45 -10.10 -1.18 -8.04
C ILE A 45 -9.88 -0.05 -9.07
N THR A 46 -10.85 0.87 -9.20
CA THR A 46 -10.71 2.03 -10.10
C THR A 46 -9.55 2.93 -9.69
N VAL A 47 -9.43 3.27 -8.41
CA VAL A 47 -8.36 4.14 -7.89
C VAL A 47 -6.98 3.48 -8.05
N ALA A 48 -6.88 2.17 -7.79
CA ALA A 48 -5.64 1.41 -7.98
C ALA A 48 -5.17 1.44 -9.44
N ARG A 49 -6.09 1.28 -10.40
CA ARG A 49 -5.78 1.38 -11.83
C ARG A 49 -5.31 2.78 -12.22
N ASP A 50 -6.03 3.81 -11.77
CA ASP A 50 -5.69 5.21 -12.08
C ASP A 50 -4.28 5.55 -11.58
N PHE A 51 -3.96 5.14 -10.35
CA PHE A 51 -2.64 5.38 -9.74
C PHE A 51 -1.54 4.53 -10.37
N ALA A 52 -1.82 3.28 -10.77
CA ALA A 52 -0.83 2.45 -11.46
C ALA A 52 -0.50 2.98 -12.87
N ALA A 53 -1.52 3.46 -13.60
CA ALA A 53 -1.34 4.02 -14.94
C ALA A 53 -0.57 5.36 -14.93
N HIS A 54 -0.65 6.10 -13.83
CA HIS A 54 -0.03 7.43 -13.68
C HIS A 54 0.72 7.56 -12.35
N SER A 55 1.67 6.65 -12.09
CA SER A 55 2.30 6.49 -10.76
C SER A 55 3.12 7.70 -10.28
N GLN A 56 3.54 8.58 -11.18
CA GLN A 56 4.26 9.82 -10.85
C GLN A 56 3.37 11.06 -10.85
N ALA A 57 2.10 10.93 -11.24
CA ALA A 57 1.16 12.03 -11.31
C ALA A 57 0.55 12.32 -9.94
N ASP A 58 0.09 13.55 -9.74
CA ASP A 58 -0.73 13.86 -8.58
C ASP A 58 -2.13 13.20 -8.68
N THR A 59 -2.88 13.19 -7.59
CA THR A 59 -4.21 12.55 -7.57
C THR A 59 -5.18 13.16 -8.61
N PRO A 60 -5.28 14.49 -8.78
CA PRO A 60 -6.07 15.08 -9.86
C PRO A 60 -5.71 14.60 -11.26
N GLU A 61 -4.43 14.60 -11.60
CA GLU A 61 -3.91 14.19 -12.91
C GLU A 61 -4.13 12.69 -13.14
N ALA A 62 -3.79 11.84 -12.17
CA ALA A 62 -3.99 10.39 -12.27
C ALA A 62 -5.46 9.99 -12.48
N CYS A 63 -6.39 10.73 -11.87
CA CYS A 63 -7.83 10.48 -11.98
C CYS A 63 -8.48 11.11 -13.23
N GLY A 64 -7.82 12.04 -13.92
CA GLY A 64 -8.24 12.69 -15.16
C GLY A 64 -9.49 13.58 -15.13
N THR A 65 -10.36 13.48 -14.13
CA THR A 65 -11.59 14.30 -14.02
C THR A 65 -11.90 14.67 -12.57
N ARG A 66 -12.47 15.87 -12.37
CA ARG A 66 -12.87 16.37 -11.05
C ARG A 66 -13.78 15.40 -10.27
N ALA A 67 -14.69 14.72 -10.96
CA ALA A 67 -15.59 13.75 -10.33
C ALA A 67 -14.84 12.52 -9.82
N ARG A 68 -13.89 11.98 -10.61
CA ARG A 68 -13.03 10.86 -10.22
C ARG A 68 -12.06 11.24 -9.10
N THR A 69 -11.42 12.40 -9.20
CA THR A 69 -10.54 12.95 -8.15
C THR A 69 -11.28 13.07 -6.81
N LYS A 70 -12.50 13.64 -6.81
CA LYS A 70 -13.31 13.74 -5.60
C LYS A 70 -13.68 12.37 -5.03
N ALA A 71 -13.92 11.39 -5.90
CA ALA A 71 -14.20 10.03 -5.48
C ALA A 71 -12.97 9.32 -4.90
N ALA A 72 -11.77 9.57 -5.44
CA ALA A 72 -10.51 9.05 -4.91
C ALA A 72 -10.22 9.61 -3.52
N TYR A 73 -10.33 10.93 -3.31
CA TYR A 73 -10.17 11.50 -1.97
C TYR A 73 -11.19 10.97 -0.96
N ARG A 74 -12.46 10.81 -1.37
CA ARG A 74 -13.49 10.19 -0.51
C ARG A 74 -13.18 8.73 -0.17
N PHE A 75 -12.56 8.00 -1.09
CA PHE A 75 -12.10 6.64 -0.87
C PHE A 75 -10.95 6.60 0.15
N LEU A 76 -9.91 7.41 -0.07
CA LEU A 76 -8.74 7.49 0.81
C LEU A 76 -9.10 7.97 2.23
N ALA A 77 -10.12 8.81 2.38
CA ALA A 77 -10.62 9.27 3.67
C ALA A 77 -11.65 8.32 4.32
N ASN A 78 -12.00 7.20 3.68
CA ASN A 78 -13.03 6.30 4.19
C ASN A 78 -12.43 5.32 5.23
N PRO A 79 -12.90 5.32 6.49
CA PRO A 79 -12.36 4.43 7.52
C PRO A 79 -12.55 2.93 7.24
N ARG A 80 -13.48 2.57 6.34
CA ARG A 80 -13.70 1.18 5.91
C ARG A 80 -12.63 0.69 4.93
N ALA A 81 -11.88 1.59 4.30
CA ALA A 81 -10.79 1.28 3.38
C ALA A 81 -9.43 1.41 4.09
N SER A 82 -9.25 0.67 5.20
CA SER A 82 -8.03 0.76 5.99
C SER A 82 -6.84 0.07 5.30
N MET A 83 -5.63 0.56 5.58
CA MET A 83 -4.38 -0.05 5.09
C MET A 83 -4.32 -1.55 5.37
N GLN A 84 -4.71 -1.98 6.57
CA GLN A 84 -4.73 -3.40 6.95
C GLN A 84 -5.64 -4.24 6.03
N GLN A 85 -6.82 -3.75 5.65
CA GLN A 85 -7.72 -4.48 4.75
C GLN A 85 -7.15 -4.57 3.33
N LEU A 86 -6.53 -3.49 2.85
CA LEU A 86 -5.91 -3.45 1.52
C LEU A 86 -4.70 -4.39 1.44
N ILE A 87 -3.78 -4.27 2.40
CA ILE A 87 -2.58 -5.11 2.48
C ILE A 87 -2.96 -6.58 2.68
N ARG A 88 -3.95 -6.90 3.51
CA ARG A 88 -4.41 -8.28 3.67
C ARG A 88 -4.89 -8.90 2.36
N SER A 89 -5.67 -8.17 1.55
CA SER A 89 -6.10 -8.67 0.25
C SER A 89 -4.92 -8.90 -0.69
N HIS A 90 -4.01 -7.92 -0.76
CA HIS A 90 -2.78 -8.00 -1.57
C HIS A 90 -1.88 -9.16 -1.15
N ALA A 91 -1.74 -9.40 0.16
CA ALA A 91 -0.97 -10.49 0.72
C ALA A 91 -1.57 -11.86 0.37
N GLN A 92 -2.90 -11.97 0.26
CA GLN A 92 -3.55 -13.20 -0.20
C GLN A 92 -3.26 -13.49 -1.68
N ALA A 93 -3.31 -12.47 -2.54
CA ALA A 93 -2.90 -12.61 -3.93
C ALA A 93 -1.41 -12.99 -4.05
N SER A 94 -0.56 -12.38 -3.22
CA SER A 94 0.87 -12.71 -3.15
C SER A 94 1.12 -14.13 -2.66
N ALA A 95 0.38 -14.60 -1.65
CA ALA A 95 0.43 -15.99 -1.20
C ALA A 95 0.00 -16.97 -2.31
N GLY A 96 -0.98 -16.59 -3.13
CA GLY A 96 -1.37 -17.35 -4.33
C GLY A 96 -0.21 -17.53 -5.32
N ARG A 97 0.57 -16.47 -5.57
CA ARG A 97 1.80 -16.55 -6.37
C ARG A 97 2.85 -17.43 -5.69
N CYS A 98 3.10 -17.24 -4.39
CA CYS A 98 4.08 -18.01 -3.63
C CYS A 98 3.86 -19.53 -3.68
N ARG A 99 2.61 -20.00 -3.73
CA ARG A 99 2.26 -21.43 -3.82
C ARG A 99 2.81 -22.15 -5.04
N HIS A 100 3.26 -21.42 -6.07
CA HIS A 100 3.84 -21.98 -7.28
C HIS A 100 5.36 -22.19 -7.17
N HIS A 101 5.95 -21.92 -5.99
CA HIS A 101 7.38 -22.03 -5.74
C HIS A 101 7.65 -22.91 -4.51
N ASP A 102 8.63 -23.82 -4.62
CA ASP A 102 9.05 -24.68 -3.51
C ASP A 102 9.74 -23.89 -2.38
N VAL A 103 10.47 -22.83 -2.76
CA VAL A 103 11.19 -21.95 -1.85
C VAL A 103 10.89 -20.49 -2.21
N VAL A 104 10.55 -19.71 -1.18
CA VAL A 104 10.30 -18.28 -1.28
C VAL A 104 11.19 -17.54 -0.29
N LEU A 105 11.80 -16.44 -0.74
CA LEU A 105 12.60 -15.55 0.09
C LEU A 105 11.69 -14.45 0.65
N ALA A 106 11.57 -14.36 1.97
CA ALA A 106 10.86 -13.28 2.66
C ALA A 106 11.87 -12.21 3.10
N VAL A 107 12.04 -11.17 2.28
CA VAL A 107 13.01 -10.10 2.53
C VAL A 107 12.32 -8.99 3.33
N GLN A 108 12.97 -8.54 4.40
CA GLN A 108 12.45 -7.51 5.30
C GLN A 108 13.36 -6.28 5.27
N ASP A 109 12.76 -5.10 5.24
CA ASP A 109 13.48 -3.84 5.39
C ASP A 109 12.64 -2.80 6.15
N THR A 110 13.29 -1.73 6.61
CA THR A 110 12.63 -0.61 7.28
C THR A 110 13.02 0.70 6.61
N THR A 111 12.01 1.41 6.11
CA THR A 111 12.19 2.73 5.50
C THR A 111 11.39 3.80 6.24
N THR A 112 11.66 5.07 5.93
CA THR A 112 10.96 6.21 6.53
C THR A 112 10.29 7.06 5.46
N LEU A 113 9.04 7.42 5.67
CA LEU A 113 8.29 8.37 4.85
C LEU A 113 8.40 9.77 5.45
N ASN A 114 9.02 10.71 4.72
CA ASN A 114 9.26 12.07 5.20
C ASN A 114 8.11 13.01 4.82
N TYR A 115 7.44 13.56 5.84
CA TYR A 115 6.34 14.51 5.73
C TYR A 115 6.64 15.84 6.45
N SER A 116 7.91 16.25 6.50
CA SER A 116 8.35 17.46 7.22
C SER A 116 7.90 18.78 6.60
N ALA A 117 7.31 18.74 5.40
CA ALA A 117 6.70 19.91 4.78
C ALA A 117 5.56 20.45 5.66
N PRO A 118 5.22 21.75 5.56
CA PRO A 118 4.09 22.34 6.27
C PRO A 118 2.77 21.83 5.67
N THR A 119 2.45 20.59 6.00
CA THR A 119 1.20 19.90 5.70
C THR A 119 0.44 19.78 7.00
N ILE A 120 -0.87 20.03 6.97
CA ILE A 120 -1.78 19.80 8.09
C ILE A 120 -1.98 18.27 8.18
N THR A 121 -0.95 17.56 8.65
CA THR A 121 -0.96 16.11 8.79
C THR A 121 -0.67 15.77 10.25
N GLU A 122 -1.67 15.24 10.92
CA GLU A 122 -1.58 14.81 12.30
C GLU A 122 -1.05 13.37 12.40
N GLY A 123 -0.64 12.95 13.59
CA GLY A 123 -0.21 11.57 13.85
C GLY A 123 1.18 11.22 13.30
N LEU A 124 1.97 12.21 12.90
CA LEU A 124 3.38 12.04 12.51
C LEU A 124 4.29 11.99 13.73
N GLY A 125 5.45 11.36 13.58
CA GLY A 125 6.49 11.29 14.60
C GLY A 125 7.88 11.57 14.05
N PRO A 126 8.88 11.76 14.92
CA PRO A 126 10.25 12.05 14.50
C PRO A 126 10.82 10.86 13.70
N ILE A 127 11.38 11.12 12.50
CA ILE A 127 12.09 10.12 11.68
C ILE A 127 13.63 10.30 11.75
N GLY A 128 14.10 11.47 12.19
CA GLY A 128 15.52 11.73 12.48
C GLY A 128 15.92 11.53 13.94
N SER A 129 17.14 11.95 14.28
CA SER A 129 17.66 11.97 15.65
C SER A 129 17.06 13.09 16.51
N ARG A 130 16.67 14.20 15.89
CA ARG A 130 16.12 15.40 16.54
C ARG A 130 14.60 15.36 16.69
N ALA A 131 14.07 16.06 17.70
CA ALA A 131 12.66 15.99 18.06
C ALA A 131 11.76 16.89 17.26
N ASP A 132 12.25 18.11 17.14
CA ASP A 132 11.86 19.18 16.23
C ASP A 132 12.39 18.97 14.80
N GLY A 133 13.02 17.82 14.53
CA GLY A 133 13.60 17.49 13.23
C GLY A 133 12.56 16.97 12.24
N ALA A 134 13.04 16.23 11.24
CA ALA A 134 12.18 15.65 10.22
C ALA A 134 11.08 14.77 10.83
N GLN A 135 9.83 15.00 10.40
CA GLN A 135 8.63 14.30 10.85
C GLN A 135 8.11 13.39 9.76
N GLY A 136 7.53 12.26 10.15
CA GLY A 136 7.14 11.24 9.20
C GLY A 136 6.58 9.96 9.83
N LEU A 137 6.60 8.90 9.03
CA LEU A 137 6.23 7.54 9.42
C LEU A 137 7.43 6.61 9.22
N ILE A 138 7.51 5.56 10.02
CA ILE A 138 8.35 4.39 9.76
C ILE A 138 7.48 3.32 9.13
N VAL A 139 7.99 2.70 8.07
CA VAL A 139 7.36 1.57 7.40
C VAL A 139 8.33 0.40 7.45
N HIS A 140 7.86 -0.71 7.99
CA HIS A 140 8.54 -2.00 7.94
C HIS A 140 7.72 -2.92 7.05
N ASP A 141 8.31 -3.38 5.96
CA ASP A 141 7.65 -4.24 5.00
C ASP A 141 8.40 -5.56 4.83
N THR A 142 7.64 -6.59 4.46
CA THR A 142 8.17 -7.88 4.06
C THR A 142 7.69 -8.19 2.65
N MET A 143 8.64 -8.32 1.73
CA MET A 143 8.38 -8.65 0.33
C MET A 143 8.85 -10.07 0.02
N ALA A 144 7.99 -10.84 -0.64
CA ALA A 144 8.31 -12.19 -1.10
C ALA A 144 9.00 -12.14 -2.47
N PHE A 145 10.03 -12.97 -2.64
CA PHE A 145 10.74 -13.19 -3.91
C PHE A 145 10.89 -14.67 -4.21
N SER A 146 10.94 -15.02 -5.49
CA SER A 146 11.46 -16.33 -5.91
C SER A 146 12.97 -16.41 -5.68
N THR A 147 13.52 -17.63 -5.73
CA THR A 147 14.98 -17.86 -5.68
C THR A 147 15.74 -17.25 -6.87
N GLU A 148 15.04 -16.94 -7.95
CA GLU A 148 15.56 -16.26 -9.15
C GLU A 148 15.54 -14.72 -9.01
N GLY A 149 14.96 -14.19 -7.93
CA GLY A 149 14.85 -12.75 -7.69
C GLY A 149 13.58 -12.09 -8.25
N THR A 150 12.60 -12.88 -8.70
CA THR A 150 11.31 -12.34 -9.18
C THR A 150 10.45 -11.92 -7.98
N PRO A 151 9.96 -10.66 -7.91
CA PRO A 151 9.08 -10.24 -6.83
C PRO A 151 7.71 -10.92 -6.93
N LEU A 152 7.31 -11.59 -5.85
CA LEU A 152 6.02 -12.28 -5.72
C LEU A 152 4.98 -11.41 -4.97
N GLY A 153 5.40 -10.30 -4.38
CA GLY A 153 4.54 -9.29 -3.78
C GLY A 153 4.75 -9.09 -2.28
N LEU A 154 4.08 -8.07 -1.73
CA LEU A 154 4.11 -7.77 -0.29
C LEU A 154 3.29 -8.80 0.49
N ILE A 155 3.87 -9.34 1.55
CA ILE A 155 3.20 -10.29 2.44
C ILE A 155 2.83 -9.68 3.79
N ASP A 156 3.58 -8.68 4.24
CA ASP A 156 3.25 -7.88 5.42
C ASP A 156 3.78 -6.45 5.29
N VAL A 157 3.04 -5.49 5.84
CA VAL A 157 3.44 -4.08 5.89
C VAL A 157 2.90 -3.47 7.17
N TYR A 158 3.79 -2.90 7.96
CA TYR A 158 3.45 -2.17 9.18
C TYR A 158 3.98 -0.74 9.11
N ALA A 159 3.10 0.22 9.38
CA ALA A 159 3.43 1.64 9.40
C ALA A 159 3.06 2.26 10.75
N TRP A 160 3.99 3.03 11.33
CA TRP A 160 3.78 3.70 12.61
C TRP A 160 4.55 5.01 12.71
N ALA A 161 4.09 5.89 13.60
CA ALA A 161 4.85 7.05 14.03
C ALA A 161 5.61 6.69 15.32
N ARG A 162 6.87 7.12 15.44
CA ARG A 162 7.60 7.01 16.71
C ARG A 162 7.03 7.99 17.74
N HIS A 163 6.95 7.59 19.00
CA HIS A 163 6.71 8.56 20.06
C HIS A 163 7.96 9.43 20.27
N CYS A 164 7.74 10.70 20.62
CA CYS A 164 8.82 11.64 20.89
C CYS A 164 9.75 11.21 22.03
N GLU A 165 9.23 10.39 22.95
CA GLU A 165 9.88 9.86 24.15
C GLU A 165 10.70 8.57 23.88
N ASP A 166 10.44 7.85 22.78
CA ASP A 166 11.09 6.58 22.45
C ASP A 166 12.49 6.72 21.84
N ARG A 167 13.13 7.88 22.02
CA ARG A 167 14.45 8.16 21.43
C ARG A 167 15.53 7.29 22.04
N GLY A 168 16.39 6.75 21.19
CA GLY A 168 17.56 5.97 21.60
C GLY A 168 17.23 4.59 22.16
N LEU A 169 15.95 4.26 22.31
CA LEU A 169 15.49 2.94 22.72
C LEU A 169 15.36 2.05 21.48
N ARG A 170 16.17 0.99 21.42
CA ARG A 170 15.98 -0.11 20.47
C ARG A 170 14.79 -0.92 20.96
N ARG A 171 13.57 -0.58 20.55
CA ARG A 171 12.43 -1.48 20.75
C ARG A 171 12.58 -2.65 19.78
N LEU A 172 12.70 -3.86 20.33
CA LEU A 172 12.53 -5.08 19.55
C LEU A 172 11.09 -5.12 19.06
N SER A 173 10.88 -5.65 17.85
CA SER A 173 9.66 -5.55 17.04
C SER A 173 8.36 -5.99 17.74
N GLY A 174 8.44 -6.67 18.89
CA GLY A 174 7.29 -7.13 19.67
C GLY A 174 6.52 -6.03 20.43
N ASP A 175 7.16 -4.89 20.74
CA ASP A 175 6.55 -3.85 21.60
C ASP A 175 5.85 -2.72 20.82
N CYS A 176 5.86 -2.77 19.49
CA CYS A 176 5.23 -1.78 18.62
C CYS A 176 3.78 -2.13 18.24
N TYR A 177 3.13 -3.05 18.96
CA TYR A 177 1.74 -3.47 18.70
C TYR A 177 0.67 -2.44 19.14
N LEU A 178 0.80 -1.19 18.72
CA LEU A 178 -0.28 -0.21 18.82
C LEU A 178 -0.77 0.13 17.41
N PRO A 179 -1.92 -0.39 16.96
CA PRO A 179 -2.51 0.11 15.73
C PRO A 179 -2.79 1.61 15.90
N TYR A 180 -2.62 2.36 14.81
CA TYR A 180 -3.20 3.69 14.66
C TYR A 180 -4.66 3.62 15.11
N ARG A 181 -4.93 4.12 16.33
CA ARG A 181 -6.25 4.07 16.96
C ARG A 181 -7.14 5.11 16.31
N SER A 182 -7.79 4.76 15.21
CA SER A 182 -9.05 5.39 14.86
C SER A 182 -10.10 4.94 15.88
N ASN A 183 -10.41 5.77 16.87
CA ASN A 183 -11.58 5.73 17.75
C ASN A 183 -12.29 4.36 17.91
N VAL A 184 -11.68 3.43 18.63
CA VAL A 184 -12.40 2.31 19.27
C VAL A 184 -11.81 2.11 20.66
N ALA A 185 -12.42 2.79 21.64
CA ALA A 185 -12.24 2.46 23.04
C ALA A 185 -12.95 1.12 23.34
N ASN A 186 -12.29 0.25 24.11
CA ASN A 186 -12.77 -1.02 24.68
C ASN A 186 -12.80 -2.26 23.77
N GLN A 187 -11.67 -3.00 23.71
CA GLN A 187 -11.68 -4.47 23.71
C GLN A 187 -10.48 -5.04 24.52
N PRO A 188 -10.64 -6.13 25.31
CA PRO A 188 -9.61 -6.64 26.23
C PRO A 188 -8.54 -7.51 25.56
N ARG A 189 -7.51 -7.82 26.35
CA ARG A 189 -6.14 -8.23 25.97
C ARG A 189 -5.97 -9.71 25.53
N GLU A 190 -6.99 -10.55 25.62
CA GLU A 190 -6.83 -12.01 25.54
C GLU A 190 -7.11 -12.67 24.18
N GLU A 191 -7.59 -11.93 23.16
CA GLU A 191 -7.98 -12.55 21.87
C GLU A 191 -6.90 -12.49 20.77
N ARG A 192 -5.63 -12.23 21.13
CA ARG A 192 -4.55 -11.95 20.16
C ARG A 192 -3.60 -13.12 19.85
N ALA A 193 -3.86 -14.31 20.37
CA ALA A 193 -2.97 -15.48 20.24
C ALA A 193 -3.55 -16.68 19.48
N SER A 194 -4.59 -16.49 18.67
CA SER A 194 -5.21 -17.59 17.89
C SER A 194 -5.47 -17.16 16.44
N ALA A 195 -4.41 -16.99 15.67
CA ALA A 195 -4.45 -17.22 14.23
C ALA A 195 -3.59 -18.45 13.96
N GLU A 196 -4.15 -19.62 14.30
CA GLU A 196 -3.71 -20.88 13.73
C GLU A 196 -3.79 -20.74 12.22
N TRP A 197 -2.66 -20.89 11.53
CA TRP A 197 -2.63 -21.01 10.08
C TRP A 197 -2.89 -22.48 9.76
N PRO A 198 -4.09 -22.86 9.27
CA PRO A 198 -4.23 -24.20 8.72
C PRO A 198 -3.38 -24.29 7.46
N CYS A 199 -2.67 -25.41 7.35
CA CYS A 199 -2.02 -25.93 6.16
C CYS A 199 -2.96 -25.88 4.94
#